data_AF-A0A0B8N5B8-F1
#
_entry.id   AF-A0A0B8N5B8-F1
#
_cell.length_a   1.000
_cell.length_b   1.000
_cell.length_c   1.000
_cell.angle_alpha   90.00
_cell.angle_beta   90.00
_cell.angle_gamma   90.00
#
_symmetry.space_group_name_H-M   'P 1'
#
loop_
_entity.id
_entity.type
_entity.pdbx_description
1 polymer ?
#
loop_
_entity_poly.entity_id
_entity_poly.type
_entity_poly.pdbx_seq_one_letter_code
_entity_poly.pdbx_strand_id
1 'polypeptide(L)'
;MGSTSEPKVSLNKRLIVCCDGTWEDGNSEEINNPLSNITRIARAIKPHAEVNINGVRTLIPQITYYQKGVGTGVLDQYLGGMTGVGLSANVRAAYAFLAENYEPGDELFFFGFSRGAYTARAVAGLVADMGLLTPRGMDNFPIIYNDYYKRKKLTYDDDARRQLGFRDHLPRFTIRLIGVFDTVGFHDFKFTSKIFGEKFELPNTILSPDVRYAFHALSLDEKRKAFMPTLWHTPTKVEDQELLQVWFSGAHADVGGGEEDPRLSDISLAWMISHASKDKQLEFDLEYLFHKPARELQEAAIMPWATSLGQEEVYSFAQYMEVFLFGKCNRTPLEYVDGNDRVGYTNEWIHESVKDRRFNKFLEKETTMGQTTAGKIWPSKVVVRRVEGKDGSKQWLLRNGQTIKEVEATGTELFLKGRIRKVRAIQIDPA
;
A
#
# COMPACT_ATOMS: atom_id res chain seq x y z
N MET A 1 -31.36 -22.48 25.64
CA MET A 1 -31.27 -22.29 24.18
C MET A 1 -31.20 -20.80 23.93
N GLY A 2 -30.00 -20.25 23.71
CA GLY A 2 -29.84 -18.82 23.46
C GLY A 2 -30.36 -18.49 22.07
N SER A 3 -31.38 -17.64 21.99
CA SER A 3 -31.89 -17.09 20.73
C SER A 3 -30.76 -16.33 20.04
N THR A 4 -30.11 -16.94 19.05
CA THR A 4 -29.22 -16.24 18.12
C THR A 4 -30.09 -15.41 17.19
N SER A 5 -30.42 -14.19 17.60
CA SER A 5 -31.09 -13.22 16.73
C SER A 5 -30.27 -13.04 15.45
N GLU A 6 -30.95 -13.03 14.29
CA GLU A 6 -30.32 -12.79 13.00
C GLU A 6 -29.51 -11.48 13.02
N PRO A 7 -28.34 -11.42 12.36
CA PRO A 7 -27.52 -10.22 12.37
C PRO A 7 -28.21 -9.08 11.63
N LYS A 8 -28.16 -7.87 12.19
CA LYS A 8 -28.73 -6.67 11.56
C LYS A 8 -27.80 -6.18 10.46
N VAL A 9 -28.32 -5.77 9.31
CA VAL A 9 -27.51 -5.12 8.27
C VAL A 9 -27.45 -3.61 8.55
N SER A 10 -26.24 -3.04 8.51
CA SER A 10 -26.00 -1.60 8.63
C SER A 10 -26.44 -0.87 7.36
N LEU A 11 -26.97 0.34 7.52
CA LEU A 11 -27.20 1.26 6.39
C LEU A 11 -25.89 1.91 5.93
N ASN A 12 -24.96 2.16 6.87
CA ASN A 12 -23.63 2.67 6.54
C ASN A 12 -22.76 1.56 5.96
N LYS A 13 -21.91 1.94 5.01
CA LYS A 13 -21.10 1.08 4.16
C LYS A 13 -19.63 1.45 4.28
N ARG A 14 -18.76 0.53 3.86
CA ARG A 14 -17.33 0.75 3.68
C ARG A 14 -17.03 0.76 2.18
N LEU A 15 -16.66 1.90 1.64
CA LEU A 15 -16.27 2.05 0.24
C LEU A 15 -14.75 1.90 0.14
N ILE A 16 -14.31 0.92 -0.65
CA ILE A 16 -12.91 0.49 -0.70
C ILE A 16 -12.38 0.68 -2.13
N VAL A 17 -11.40 1.55 -2.29
CA VAL A 17 -10.75 1.85 -3.58
C VAL A 17 -9.40 1.15 -3.63
N CYS A 18 -9.24 0.22 -4.56
CA CYS A 18 -8.00 -0.53 -4.79
C CYS A 18 -7.39 -0.14 -6.14
N CYS A 19 -6.24 0.52 -6.15
CA CYS A 19 -5.54 0.99 -7.35
C CYS A 19 -4.23 0.21 -7.58
N ASP A 20 -4.16 -0.58 -8.64
CA ASP A 20 -2.99 -1.43 -8.91
C ASP A 20 -1.80 -0.70 -9.57
N GLY A 21 -0.63 -1.32 -9.52
CA GLY A 21 0.61 -0.82 -10.13
C GLY A 21 0.57 -0.85 -11.66
N THR A 22 1.35 -0.02 -12.33
CA THR A 22 1.44 -0.03 -13.80
C THR A 22 1.98 -1.35 -14.32
N TRP A 23 1.37 -1.84 -15.42
CA TRP A 23 1.56 -3.17 -16.00
C TRP A 23 0.99 -4.34 -15.18
N GLU A 24 0.48 -4.08 -13.96
CA GLU A 24 -0.30 -5.06 -13.22
C GLU A 24 -1.74 -5.03 -13.70
N ASP A 25 -2.20 -6.18 -14.20
CA ASP A 25 -3.60 -6.40 -14.56
C ASP A 25 -4.06 -7.73 -13.97
N GLY A 26 -4.79 -7.65 -12.85
CA GLY A 26 -5.41 -8.81 -12.22
C GLY A 26 -6.45 -9.53 -13.08
N ASN A 27 -6.90 -8.92 -14.18
CA ASN A 27 -7.82 -9.50 -15.17
C ASN A 27 -7.15 -9.64 -16.55
N SER A 28 -5.80 -9.71 -16.61
CA SER A 28 -5.10 -9.97 -17.87
C SER A 28 -5.41 -11.36 -18.42
N GLU A 29 -5.43 -11.48 -19.75
CA GLU A 29 -5.56 -12.76 -20.47
C GLU A 29 -4.24 -13.56 -20.46
N GLU A 30 -3.14 -12.99 -19.96
CA GLU A 30 -1.85 -13.65 -19.85
C GLU A 30 -1.83 -14.69 -18.73
N ILE A 31 -1.83 -15.96 -19.14
CA ILE A 31 -2.07 -17.17 -18.34
C ILE A 31 -1.19 -17.31 -17.09
N ASN A 32 -0.02 -16.66 -17.05
CA ASN A 32 1.01 -16.93 -16.04
C ASN A 32 1.32 -15.77 -15.09
N ASN A 33 0.77 -14.56 -15.27
CA ASN A 33 1.19 -13.43 -14.46
C ASN A 33 0.78 -13.60 -12.99
N PRO A 34 1.73 -13.54 -12.05
CA PRO A 34 1.45 -13.53 -10.62
C PRO A 34 0.62 -12.30 -10.25
N LEU A 35 -0.26 -12.42 -9.26
CA LEU A 35 -1.10 -11.29 -8.85
C LEU A 35 -0.34 -10.35 -7.90
N SER A 36 -0.55 -9.05 -8.08
CA SER A 36 -0.13 -8.04 -7.10
C SER A 36 -0.84 -8.22 -5.75
N ASN A 37 -0.28 -7.65 -4.69
CA ASN A 37 -0.92 -7.61 -3.39
C ASN A 37 -2.22 -6.80 -3.40
N ILE A 38 -2.37 -5.83 -4.30
CA ILE A 38 -3.63 -5.07 -4.44
C ILE A 38 -4.75 -5.94 -5.00
N THR A 39 -4.46 -6.73 -6.03
CA THR A 39 -5.43 -7.70 -6.56
C THR A 39 -5.81 -8.72 -5.50
N ARG A 40 -4.82 -9.21 -4.72
CA ARG A 40 -5.06 -10.20 -3.65
C ARG A 40 -5.89 -9.62 -2.52
N ILE A 41 -5.63 -8.37 -2.10
CA ILE A 41 -6.45 -7.64 -1.12
C ILE A 41 -7.88 -7.47 -1.63
N ALA A 42 -8.05 -6.96 -2.86
CA ALA A 42 -9.36 -6.69 -3.44
C ALA A 42 -10.24 -7.95 -3.49
N ARG A 43 -9.64 -9.10 -3.82
CA ARG A 43 -10.32 -10.40 -3.87
C ARG A 43 -10.52 -11.06 -2.50
N ALA A 44 -9.69 -10.72 -1.53
CA ALA A 44 -9.81 -11.22 -0.16
C ALA A 44 -10.84 -10.42 0.66
N ILE A 45 -11.26 -9.21 0.27
CA ILE A 45 -12.27 -8.46 1.04
C ILE A 45 -13.62 -9.19 0.96
N LYS A 46 -14.22 -9.49 2.12
CA LYS A 46 -15.57 -10.07 2.17
C LYS A 46 -16.62 -9.04 1.78
N PRO A 47 -17.80 -9.45 1.26
CA PRO A 47 -18.90 -8.51 0.99
C PRO A 47 -19.44 -7.79 2.24
N HIS A 48 -19.25 -8.37 3.43
CA HIS A 48 -19.67 -7.78 4.70
C HIS A 48 -18.58 -7.96 5.76
N ALA A 49 -18.46 -6.99 6.64
CA ALA A 49 -17.74 -7.13 7.90
C ALA A 49 -18.73 -7.30 9.06
N GLU A 50 -18.48 -8.28 9.91
CA GLU A 50 -19.26 -8.52 11.12
C GLU A 50 -18.65 -7.79 12.32
N VAL A 51 -19.42 -6.85 12.86
CA VAL A 51 -19.07 -6.08 14.06
C VAL A 51 -20.14 -6.23 15.14
N ASN A 52 -19.76 -6.01 16.40
CA ASN A 52 -20.72 -5.93 17.50
C ASN A 52 -20.93 -4.46 17.84
N ILE A 53 -22.15 -3.95 17.65
CA ILE A 53 -22.52 -2.58 17.98
C ILE A 53 -23.58 -2.65 19.08
N ASN A 54 -23.25 -2.15 20.28
CA ASN A 54 -24.15 -2.13 21.44
C ASN A 54 -24.75 -3.50 21.79
N GLY A 55 -23.95 -4.56 21.69
CA GLY A 55 -24.39 -5.94 21.96
C GLY A 55 -25.06 -6.63 20.76
N VAL A 56 -25.29 -5.93 19.65
CA VAL A 56 -25.97 -6.45 18.46
C VAL A 56 -24.96 -6.80 17.37
N ARG A 57 -25.02 -8.04 16.88
CA ARG A 57 -24.27 -8.47 15.69
C ARG A 57 -24.79 -7.69 14.47
N THR A 58 -23.89 -6.93 13.85
CA THR A 58 -24.20 -6.06 12.73
C THR A 58 -23.27 -6.35 11.56
N LEU A 59 -23.85 -6.54 10.37
CA LEU A 59 -23.13 -6.69 9.11
C LEU A 59 -23.00 -5.34 8.42
N ILE A 60 -21.78 -4.86 8.24
CA ILE A 60 -21.48 -3.64 7.49
C ILE A 60 -21.11 -4.03 6.07
N PRO A 61 -21.84 -3.57 5.03
CA PRO A 61 -21.48 -3.81 3.64
C PRO A 61 -20.10 -3.24 3.30
N GLN A 62 -19.30 -4.01 2.58
CA GLN A 62 -17.97 -3.63 2.08
C GLN A 62 -18.02 -3.65 0.54
N ILE A 63 -17.95 -2.47 -0.08
CA ILE A 63 -18.07 -2.30 -1.54
C ILE A 63 -16.70 -1.96 -2.10
N THR A 64 -16.16 -2.88 -2.89
CA THR A 64 -14.82 -2.77 -3.46
C THR A 64 -14.88 -2.28 -4.91
N TYR A 65 -14.15 -1.20 -5.18
CA TYR A 65 -13.79 -0.72 -6.51
C TYR A 65 -12.33 -1.10 -6.79
N TYR A 66 -12.10 -1.88 -7.83
CA TYR A 66 -10.76 -2.24 -8.29
C TYR A 66 -10.44 -1.54 -9.62
N GLN A 67 -9.30 -0.87 -9.65
CA GLN A 67 -8.77 -0.18 -10.81
C GLN A 67 -7.43 -0.77 -11.21
N LYS A 68 -7.36 -1.21 -12.46
CA LYS A 68 -6.14 -1.73 -13.10
C LYS A 68 -5.07 -0.63 -13.21
N GLY A 69 -3.81 -1.05 -13.31
CA GLY A 69 -2.67 -0.16 -13.49
C GLY A 69 -2.77 0.73 -14.73
N VAL A 70 -2.17 1.92 -14.65
CA VAL A 70 -1.95 2.77 -15.85
C VAL A 70 -1.06 2.02 -16.84
N GLY A 71 -1.40 1.99 -18.14
CA GLY A 71 -0.59 1.37 -19.20
C GLY A 71 -1.00 -0.03 -19.65
N THR A 72 -2.09 -0.60 -19.13
CA THR A 72 -2.56 -1.97 -19.47
C THR A 72 -3.50 -2.02 -20.69
N GLY A 73 -3.74 -0.90 -21.37
CA GLY A 73 -4.57 -0.82 -22.57
C GLY A 73 -3.79 -1.00 -23.88
N VAL A 74 -4.40 -1.65 -24.88
CA VAL A 74 -3.80 -1.97 -26.20
C VAL A 74 -3.24 -0.75 -26.95
N LEU A 75 -3.77 0.44 -26.68
CA LEU A 75 -3.33 1.71 -27.30
C LEU A 75 -2.20 2.41 -26.51
N ASP A 76 -1.98 2.05 -25.24
CA ASP A 76 -1.01 2.69 -24.33
C ASP A 76 0.35 1.97 -24.29
N GLN A 77 0.42 0.73 -24.77
CA GLN A 77 1.63 -0.10 -24.67
C GLN A 77 2.85 0.53 -25.37
N TYR A 78 2.64 1.32 -26.43
CA TYR A 78 3.74 1.87 -27.24
C TYR A 78 4.13 3.32 -26.93
N LEU A 79 3.35 4.05 -26.10
CA LEU A 79 3.64 5.47 -25.82
C LEU A 79 3.34 5.95 -24.38
N GLY A 80 2.65 5.15 -23.55
CA GLY A 80 1.85 5.69 -22.43
C GLY A 80 2.32 5.39 -21.01
N GLY A 81 3.25 4.45 -20.79
CA GLY A 81 3.65 4.02 -19.44
C GLY A 81 4.35 5.10 -18.58
N MET A 82 4.80 6.20 -19.20
CA MET A 82 5.63 7.24 -18.60
C MET A 82 4.99 8.64 -18.63
N THR A 83 3.85 8.83 -19.32
CA THR A 83 3.36 10.17 -19.66
C THR A 83 2.28 10.74 -18.73
N GLY A 84 1.81 9.97 -17.73
CA GLY A 84 0.79 10.44 -16.78
C GLY A 84 -0.63 10.61 -17.36
N VAL A 85 -0.80 10.45 -18.67
CA VAL A 85 -2.07 10.62 -19.41
C VAL A 85 -3.19 9.71 -18.89
N GLY A 86 -2.86 8.54 -18.32
CA GLY A 86 -3.85 7.64 -17.69
C GLY A 86 -4.13 7.91 -16.20
N LEU A 87 -3.29 8.69 -15.50
CA LEU A 87 -3.42 8.95 -14.07
C LEU A 87 -4.67 9.78 -13.75
N SER A 88 -4.89 10.87 -14.50
CA SER A 88 -6.03 11.75 -14.27
C SER A 88 -7.37 11.06 -14.52
N ALA A 89 -7.41 10.17 -15.52
CA ALA A 89 -8.56 9.29 -15.77
C ALA A 89 -8.80 8.33 -14.59
N ASN A 90 -7.73 7.74 -14.06
CA ASN A 90 -7.81 6.84 -12.92
C ASN A 90 -8.32 7.53 -11.65
N VAL A 91 -7.77 8.71 -11.32
CA VAL A 91 -8.24 9.53 -10.19
C VAL A 91 -9.70 9.93 -10.38
N ARG A 92 -10.10 10.36 -11.59
CA ARG A 92 -11.49 10.71 -11.89
C ARG A 92 -12.44 9.54 -11.68
N ALA A 93 -12.10 8.36 -12.17
CA ALA A 93 -12.97 7.19 -12.07
C ALA A 93 -13.13 6.72 -10.61
N ALA A 94 -12.04 6.69 -9.84
CA ALA A 94 -12.10 6.36 -8.42
C ALA A 94 -12.90 7.41 -7.61
N TYR A 95 -12.71 8.69 -7.90
CA TYR A 95 -13.49 9.76 -7.25
C TYR A 95 -14.98 9.69 -7.63
N ALA A 96 -15.30 9.42 -8.90
CA ALA A 96 -16.67 9.24 -9.36
C ALA A 96 -17.37 8.08 -8.64
N PHE A 97 -16.69 6.93 -8.50
CA PHE A 97 -17.18 5.80 -7.70
C PHE A 97 -17.57 6.24 -6.28
N LEU A 98 -16.71 7.03 -5.61
CA LEU A 98 -17.02 7.56 -4.28
C LEU A 98 -18.20 8.54 -4.31
N ALA A 99 -18.21 9.51 -5.23
CA ALA A 99 -19.25 10.52 -5.34
C ALA A 99 -20.65 9.91 -5.58
N GLU A 100 -20.70 8.82 -6.36
CA GLU A 100 -21.91 8.10 -6.73
C GLU A 100 -22.43 7.16 -5.63
N ASN A 101 -21.54 6.54 -4.84
CA ASN A 101 -21.92 5.50 -3.88
C ASN A 101 -21.91 5.97 -2.41
N TYR A 102 -21.32 7.13 -2.11
CA TYR A 102 -21.23 7.64 -0.75
C TYR A 102 -22.57 8.16 -0.22
N GLU A 103 -22.91 7.71 0.99
CA GLU A 103 -23.96 8.26 1.83
C GLU A 103 -23.38 8.77 3.16
N PRO A 104 -24.00 9.78 3.80
CA PRO A 104 -23.52 10.30 5.07
C PRO A 104 -23.33 9.19 6.12
N GLY A 105 -22.12 9.10 6.66
CA GLY A 105 -21.75 8.08 7.66
C GLY A 105 -21.05 6.85 7.09
N ASP A 106 -20.90 6.75 5.76
CA ASP A 106 -20.02 5.75 5.14
C ASP A 106 -18.55 6.02 5.46
N GLU A 107 -17.74 4.96 5.44
CA GLU A 107 -16.30 5.00 5.70
C GLU A 107 -15.51 4.68 4.42
N LEU A 108 -14.37 5.37 4.23
CA LEU A 108 -13.56 5.28 3.01
C LEU A 108 -12.21 4.60 3.28
N PHE A 109 -11.85 3.66 2.42
CA PHE A 109 -10.61 2.90 2.49
C PHE A 109 -9.91 2.94 1.14
N PHE A 110 -8.59 3.10 1.15
CA PHE A 110 -7.78 3.21 -0.05
C PHE A 110 -6.61 2.24 0.02
N PHE A 111 -6.39 1.50 -1.05
CA PHE A 111 -5.23 0.64 -1.23
C PHE A 111 -4.54 0.92 -2.55
N GLY A 112 -3.22 0.90 -2.59
CA GLY A 112 -2.54 0.94 -3.88
C GLY A 112 -1.09 0.52 -3.86
N PHE A 113 -0.56 0.13 -5.02
CA PHE A 113 0.84 -0.28 -5.20
C PHE A 113 1.52 0.59 -6.26
N SER A 114 2.76 1.00 -6.04
CA SER A 114 3.59 1.71 -7.03
C SER A 114 2.93 3.02 -7.49
N ARG A 115 2.65 3.18 -8.78
CA ARG A 115 1.84 4.29 -9.34
C ARG A 115 0.36 4.20 -8.95
N GLY A 116 -0.18 3.01 -8.72
CA GLY A 116 -1.50 2.84 -8.10
C GLY A 116 -1.56 3.38 -6.67
N ALA A 117 -0.46 3.27 -5.92
CA ALA A 117 -0.35 3.90 -4.60
C ALA A 117 -0.35 5.43 -4.70
N TYR A 118 0.27 6.00 -5.74
CA TYR A 118 0.16 7.42 -6.05
C TYR A 118 -1.32 7.77 -6.27
N THR A 119 -2.03 7.05 -7.15
CA THR A 119 -3.45 7.27 -7.45
C THR A 119 -4.31 7.22 -6.19
N ALA A 120 -4.14 6.18 -5.36
CA ALA A 120 -4.89 6.02 -4.11
C ALA A 120 -4.67 7.22 -3.16
N ARG A 121 -3.42 7.66 -3.00
CA ARG A 121 -3.07 8.86 -2.21
C ARG A 121 -3.62 10.15 -2.79
N ALA A 122 -3.61 10.26 -4.12
CA ALA A 122 -4.14 11.40 -4.86
C ALA A 122 -5.65 11.54 -4.65
N VAL A 123 -6.41 10.46 -4.82
CA VAL A 123 -7.86 10.45 -4.59
C VAL A 123 -8.16 10.74 -3.13
N ALA A 124 -7.48 10.07 -2.20
CA ALA A 124 -7.70 10.26 -0.77
C ALA A 124 -7.42 11.70 -0.33
N GLY A 125 -6.33 12.33 -0.79
CA GLY A 125 -6.05 13.72 -0.47
C GLY A 125 -7.02 14.70 -1.13
N LEU A 126 -7.44 14.46 -2.38
CA LEU A 126 -8.50 15.26 -3.00
C LEU A 126 -9.80 15.21 -2.18
N VAL A 127 -10.18 14.03 -1.69
CA VAL A 127 -11.35 13.86 -0.82
C VAL A 127 -11.14 14.52 0.54
N ALA A 128 -9.96 14.43 1.13
CA ALA A 128 -9.66 15.04 2.43
C ALA A 128 -9.73 16.58 2.36
N ASP A 129 -9.12 17.17 1.33
CA ASP A 129 -8.95 18.62 1.25
C ASP A 129 -10.19 19.32 0.65
N MET A 130 -10.79 18.73 -0.40
CA MET A 130 -11.93 19.32 -1.10
C MET A 130 -13.28 18.74 -0.67
N GLY A 131 -13.32 17.50 -0.17
CA GLY A 131 -14.56 16.77 0.08
C GLY A 131 -15.11 16.04 -1.15
N LEU A 132 -16.32 15.50 -1.03
CA LEU A 132 -17.00 14.74 -2.09
C LEU A 132 -18.06 15.57 -2.81
N LEU A 133 -18.09 15.45 -4.14
CA LEU A 133 -19.18 15.95 -4.97
C LEU A 133 -20.42 15.06 -4.83
N THR A 134 -21.58 15.65 -5.07
CA THR A 134 -22.80 14.91 -5.38
C THR A 134 -22.71 14.34 -6.81
N PRO A 135 -23.55 13.35 -7.18
CA PRO A 135 -23.61 12.88 -8.57
C PRO A 135 -23.83 13.99 -9.58
N ARG A 136 -24.64 15.01 -9.24
CA ARG A 136 -24.83 16.21 -10.08
C ARG A 136 -23.61 17.13 -10.06
N GLY A 137 -22.95 17.27 -8.92
CA GLY A 137 -21.74 18.07 -8.78
C GLY A 137 -20.56 17.56 -9.61
N MET A 138 -20.56 16.27 -9.98
CA MET A 138 -19.53 15.68 -10.84
C MET A 138 -19.40 16.35 -12.22
N ASP A 139 -20.43 17.05 -12.70
CA ASP A 139 -20.36 17.92 -13.89
C ASP A 139 -19.24 18.97 -13.77
N ASN A 140 -18.92 19.39 -12.55
CA ASN A 140 -17.89 20.37 -12.22
C ASN A 140 -16.53 19.74 -11.87
N PHE A 141 -16.41 18.40 -11.86
CA PHE A 141 -15.17 17.73 -11.44
C PHE A 141 -13.90 18.23 -12.16
N PRO A 142 -13.90 18.51 -13.48
CA PRO A 142 -12.72 19.05 -14.16
C PRO A 142 -12.23 20.38 -13.58
N ILE A 143 -13.13 21.23 -13.06
CA ILE A 143 -12.78 22.50 -12.41
C ILE A 143 -12.07 22.20 -11.08
N ILE A 144 -12.68 21.36 -10.25
CA ILE A 144 -12.16 20.99 -8.93
C ILE A 144 -10.79 20.32 -9.03
N TYR A 145 -10.67 19.35 -9.95
CA TYR A 145 -9.43 18.63 -10.21
C TYR A 145 -8.32 19.60 -10.65
N ASN A 146 -8.61 20.51 -11.59
CA ASN A 146 -7.63 21.49 -12.02
C ASN A 146 -7.22 22.46 -10.91
N ASP A 147 -8.17 22.92 -10.09
CA ASP A 147 -7.88 23.84 -8.98
C ASP A 147 -7.00 23.19 -7.92
N TYR A 148 -7.27 21.92 -7.60
CA TYR A 148 -6.48 21.13 -6.65
C TYR A 148 -5.06 20.87 -7.17
N TYR A 149 -4.92 20.26 -8.35
CA TYR A 149 -3.60 19.84 -8.86
C TYR A 149 -2.73 20.99 -9.36
N LYS A 150 -3.31 22.11 -9.80
CA LYS A 150 -2.54 23.32 -10.13
C LYS A 150 -2.29 24.21 -8.91
N ARG A 151 -2.59 23.73 -7.70
CA ARG A 151 -2.47 24.44 -6.41
C ARG A 151 -3.07 25.85 -6.44
N LYS A 152 -4.19 26.02 -7.15
CA LYS A 152 -4.89 27.31 -7.21
C LYS A 152 -5.74 27.52 -5.96
N LYS A 153 -6.30 26.45 -5.39
CA LYS A 153 -7.12 26.45 -4.17
C LYS A 153 -6.99 25.13 -3.42
N LEU A 154 -6.93 25.20 -2.09
CA LEU A 154 -6.92 24.02 -1.20
C LEU A 154 -8.31 23.70 -0.62
N THR A 155 -9.24 24.65 -0.66
CA THR A 155 -10.63 24.48 -0.22
C THR A 155 -11.51 25.57 -0.85
N TYR A 156 -12.83 25.43 -0.70
CA TYR A 156 -13.85 26.40 -1.12
C TYR A 156 -14.69 26.82 0.09
N ASP A 157 -15.16 28.06 0.10
CA ASP A 157 -16.18 28.52 1.04
C ASP A 157 -17.53 27.81 0.80
N ASP A 158 -18.44 27.89 1.76
CA ASP A 158 -19.70 27.15 1.75
C ASP A 158 -20.64 27.54 0.59
N ASP A 159 -20.55 28.76 0.07
CA ASP A 159 -21.36 29.20 -1.07
C ASP A 159 -20.82 28.61 -2.37
N ALA A 160 -19.51 28.68 -2.58
CA ALA A 160 -18.84 28.04 -3.71
C ALA A 160 -19.02 26.52 -3.69
N ARG A 161 -18.95 25.89 -2.51
CA ARG A 161 -19.22 24.45 -2.34
C ARG A 161 -20.62 24.07 -2.83
N ARG A 162 -21.63 24.84 -2.43
CA ARG A 162 -23.02 24.64 -2.86
C ARG A 162 -23.19 24.83 -4.38
N GLN A 163 -22.58 25.86 -4.96
CA GLN A 163 -22.65 26.12 -6.41
C GLN A 163 -21.96 25.02 -7.23
N LEU A 164 -20.84 24.50 -6.74
CA LEU A 164 -20.07 23.45 -7.42
C LEU A 164 -20.67 22.05 -7.19
N GLY A 165 -21.67 21.92 -6.30
CA GLY A 165 -22.39 20.67 -6.05
C GLY A 165 -21.66 19.71 -5.10
N PHE A 166 -20.87 20.24 -4.16
CA PHE A 166 -20.31 19.45 -3.06
C PHE A 166 -21.39 18.96 -2.10
N ARG A 167 -21.11 17.83 -1.48
CA ARG A 167 -21.81 17.36 -0.28
C ARG A 167 -21.42 18.22 0.92
N ASP A 168 -22.15 18.06 2.01
CA ASP A 168 -21.77 18.59 3.31
C ASP A 168 -20.35 18.15 3.68
N HIS A 169 -19.71 18.93 4.55
CA HIS A 169 -18.36 18.63 5.01
C HIS A 169 -18.31 17.23 5.62
N LEU A 170 -17.30 16.46 5.22
CA LEU A 170 -17.13 15.10 5.69
C LEU A 170 -16.70 15.12 7.16
N PRO A 171 -17.28 14.28 8.03
CA PRO A 171 -16.79 14.11 9.38
C PRO A 171 -15.31 13.72 9.38
N ARG A 172 -14.57 14.19 10.39
CA ARG A 172 -13.17 13.80 10.60
C ARG A 172 -13.06 12.27 10.63
N PHE A 173 -12.04 11.74 9.96
CA PHE A 173 -11.82 10.30 9.81
C PHE A 173 -12.88 9.54 9.00
N THR A 174 -13.64 10.23 8.13
CA THR A 174 -14.36 9.57 7.04
C THR A 174 -13.41 8.73 6.19
N ILE A 175 -12.18 9.23 5.95
CA ILE A 175 -11.09 8.42 5.42
C ILE A 175 -10.48 7.61 6.56
N ARG A 176 -10.85 6.33 6.61
CA ARG A 176 -10.40 5.43 7.67
C ARG A 176 -9.00 4.93 7.45
N LEU A 177 -8.67 4.49 6.24
CA LEU A 177 -7.39 3.86 5.98
C LEU A 177 -6.87 4.20 4.58
N ILE A 178 -5.59 4.51 4.49
CA ILE A 178 -4.81 4.50 3.25
C ILE A 178 -3.65 3.52 3.42
N GLY A 179 -3.72 2.38 2.74
CA GLY A 179 -2.75 1.28 2.79
C GLY A 179 -2.00 1.15 1.47
N VAL A 180 -0.74 1.55 1.43
CA VAL A 180 0.05 1.60 0.19
C VAL A 180 1.29 0.74 0.22
N PHE A 181 1.66 0.24 -0.95
CA PHE A 181 2.89 -0.50 -1.20
C PHE A 181 3.80 0.35 -2.11
N ASP A 182 4.98 0.66 -1.61
CA ASP A 182 6.12 1.26 -2.29
C ASP A 182 5.74 2.38 -3.28
N THR A 183 5.01 3.41 -2.82
CA THR A 183 4.63 4.56 -3.65
C THR A 183 5.82 5.14 -4.40
N VAL A 184 5.70 5.23 -5.71
CA VAL A 184 6.67 5.90 -6.58
C VAL A 184 6.01 7.07 -7.30
N GLY A 185 6.71 8.21 -7.33
CA GLY A 185 6.29 9.40 -8.07
C GLY A 185 6.37 9.22 -9.58
N PHE A 186 5.54 9.96 -10.31
CA PHE A 186 5.76 10.18 -11.74
C PHE A 186 6.94 11.14 -11.88
N HIS A 187 8.11 10.63 -12.25
CA HIS A 187 9.27 11.48 -12.45
C HIS A 187 9.03 12.42 -13.63
N ASP A 188 9.25 13.72 -13.40
CA ASP A 188 9.19 14.75 -14.44
C ASP A 188 10.32 14.48 -15.45
N PHE A 189 9.97 13.84 -16.58
CA PHE A 189 10.87 13.82 -17.73
C PHE A 189 10.97 15.27 -18.20
N LYS A 190 12.16 15.86 -18.12
CA LYS A 190 12.45 17.24 -18.61
C LYS A 190 11.97 17.53 -20.05
N PHE A 191 11.55 16.51 -20.79
CA PHE A 191 10.99 16.61 -22.14
C PHE A 191 9.45 16.55 -22.18
N THR A 192 8.75 15.87 -21.26
CA THR A 192 7.27 15.69 -21.31
C THR A 192 6.52 16.85 -20.67
N SER A 193 7.02 17.44 -19.58
CA SER A 193 6.40 18.61 -18.94
C SER A 193 6.36 19.85 -19.86
N LYS A 194 7.27 19.93 -20.83
CA LYS A 194 7.28 20.98 -21.87
C LYS A 194 6.25 20.78 -22.99
N ILE A 195 5.81 19.53 -23.23
CA ILE A 195 4.91 19.19 -24.34
C ILE A 195 3.47 19.01 -23.85
N PHE A 196 3.27 18.42 -22.67
CA PHE A 196 1.94 18.08 -22.14
C PHE A 196 1.51 18.94 -20.95
N GLY A 197 2.37 19.82 -20.44
CA GLY A 197 2.02 20.85 -19.45
C GLY A 197 1.67 20.34 -18.04
N GLU A 198 1.75 19.03 -17.79
CA GLU A 198 1.43 18.46 -16.49
C GLU A 198 2.70 18.26 -15.64
N LYS A 199 2.93 19.20 -14.71
CA LYS A 199 3.89 19.00 -13.61
C LYS A 199 3.24 18.07 -12.58
N PHE A 200 3.59 16.79 -12.61
CA PHE A 200 3.08 15.80 -11.66
C PHE A 200 3.96 15.68 -10.41
N GLU A 201 4.18 16.78 -9.70
CA GLU A 201 4.65 16.68 -8.32
C GLU A 201 3.44 16.33 -7.45
N LEU A 202 3.48 15.16 -6.79
CA LEU A 202 2.46 14.77 -5.81
C LEU A 202 2.26 15.95 -4.85
N PRO A 203 1.08 16.58 -4.80
CA PRO A 203 0.81 17.60 -3.79
C PRO A 203 0.85 17.02 -2.37
N ASN A 204 0.74 15.69 -2.23
CA ASN A 204 0.45 14.98 -0.98
C ASN A 204 1.61 14.10 -0.48
N THR A 205 2.81 14.68 -0.39
CA THR A 205 3.85 14.18 0.53
C THR A 205 3.45 14.46 1.98
N ILE A 206 2.63 15.47 2.23
CA ILE A 206 2.03 15.73 3.56
C ILE A 206 0.77 14.87 3.75
N LEU A 207 0.70 14.13 4.86
CA LEU A 207 -0.50 13.39 5.25
C LEU A 207 -1.55 14.35 5.83
N SER A 208 -2.78 14.30 5.31
CA SER A 208 -3.91 15.10 5.83
C SER A 208 -4.27 14.67 7.26
N PRO A 209 -4.58 15.62 8.18
CA PRO A 209 -5.00 15.31 9.56
C PRO A 209 -6.35 14.59 9.66
N ASP A 210 -7.12 14.52 8.56
CA ASP A 210 -8.44 13.88 8.50
C ASP A 210 -8.39 12.40 8.12
N VAL A 211 -7.19 11.84 7.94
CA VAL A 211 -6.96 10.41 7.72
C VAL A 211 -6.70 9.72 9.05
N ARG A 212 -7.44 8.64 9.37
CA ARG A 212 -7.26 7.91 10.64
C ARG A 212 -6.02 7.01 10.63
N TYR A 213 -5.89 6.16 9.61
CA TYR A 213 -4.80 5.20 9.46
C TYR A 213 -4.07 5.41 8.12
N ALA A 214 -2.75 5.56 8.16
CA ALA A 214 -1.91 5.66 6.96
C ALA A 214 -0.76 4.65 7.08
N PHE A 215 -0.79 3.61 6.26
CA PHE A 215 0.13 2.49 6.31
C PHE A 215 0.88 2.36 4.99
N HIS A 216 2.20 2.37 5.03
CA HIS A 216 3.04 2.32 3.84
C HIS A 216 4.11 1.23 3.98
N ALA A 217 3.99 0.16 3.19
CA ALA A 217 5.04 -0.85 3.06
C ALA A 217 6.07 -0.41 2.03
N LEU A 218 7.35 -0.33 2.39
CA LEU A 218 8.45 0.19 1.56
C LEU A 218 9.49 -0.90 1.24
N SER A 219 10.09 -0.85 0.05
CA SER A 219 11.16 -1.80 -0.34
C SER A 219 12.54 -1.31 0.10
N LEU A 220 13.34 -2.16 0.75
CA LEU A 220 14.70 -1.84 1.18
C LEU A 220 15.75 -1.95 0.07
N ASP A 221 15.57 -2.88 -0.88
CA ASP A 221 16.63 -3.24 -1.83
C ASP A 221 16.32 -2.81 -3.27
N GLU A 222 15.29 -2.00 -3.49
CA GLU A 222 15.06 -1.37 -4.80
C GLU A 222 16.16 -0.35 -5.09
N LYS A 223 16.82 -0.50 -6.25
CA LYS A 223 17.97 0.32 -6.64
C LYS A 223 17.75 1.21 -7.85
N ARG A 224 16.63 1.07 -8.57
CA ARG A 224 16.34 1.90 -9.73
C ARG A 224 16.01 3.31 -9.26
N LYS A 225 16.75 4.30 -9.77
CA LYS A 225 16.51 5.70 -9.41
C LYS A 225 15.11 6.19 -9.81
N ALA A 226 14.57 5.68 -10.91
CA ALA A 226 13.20 5.96 -11.33
C ALA A 226 12.12 5.47 -10.35
N PHE A 227 12.48 4.59 -9.41
CA PHE A 227 11.59 4.01 -8.40
C PHE A 227 11.86 4.58 -7.00
N MET A 228 12.48 5.77 -6.89
CA MET A 228 12.62 6.45 -5.59
C MET A 228 11.27 6.54 -4.87
N PRO A 229 11.23 6.22 -3.55
CA PRO A 229 9.98 6.13 -2.85
C PRO A 229 9.50 7.53 -2.47
N THR A 230 8.19 7.74 -2.49
CA THR A 230 7.57 8.97 -2.02
C THR A 230 6.99 8.71 -0.63
N LEU A 231 7.70 9.13 0.42
CA LEU A 231 7.22 8.96 1.80
C LEU A 231 6.11 9.95 2.12
N TRP A 232 5.36 9.64 3.17
CA TRP A 232 4.54 10.61 3.89
C TRP A 232 5.35 11.37 4.93
N HIS A 233 4.98 12.62 5.13
CA HIS A 233 5.46 13.49 6.18
C HIS A 233 4.27 14.04 6.96
N THR A 234 4.42 14.12 8.27
CA THR A 234 3.46 14.80 9.14
C THR A 234 4.16 16.00 9.79
N PRO A 235 3.69 17.24 9.57
CA PRO A 235 4.32 18.41 10.17
C PRO A 235 4.15 18.42 11.70
N THR A 236 3.06 17.84 12.20
CA THR A 236 2.79 17.65 13.62
C THR A 236 2.09 16.32 13.85
N LYS A 237 2.22 15.76 15.06
CA LYS A 237 1.49 14.57 15.45
C LYS A 237 0.03 14.93 15.66
N VAL A 238 -0.87 14.26 14.95
CA VAL A 238 -2.31 14.43 15.07
C VAL A 238 -2.84 13.39 16.06
N GLU A 239 -3.60 13.83 17.06
CA GLU A 239 -4.25 12.91 17.99
C GLU A 239 -5.16 11.97 17.21
N ASP A 240 -5.18 10.70 17.61
CA ASP A 240 -6.01 9.70 16.96
C ASP A 240 -5.67 9.46 15.49
N GLN A 241 -4.51 9.88 14.99
CA GLN A 241 -3.99 9.48 13.68
C GLN A 241 -2.79 8.56 13.87
N GLU A 242 -2.72 7.49 13.08
CA GLU A 242 -1.60 6.55 13.08
C GLU A 242 -1.00 6.47 11.68
N LEU A 243 0.25 6.94 11.56
CA LEU A 243 1.09 6.79 10.37
C LEU A 243 2.12 5.72 10.65
N LEU A 244 2.23 4.68 9.81
CA LEU A 244 3.34 3.72 9.86
C LEU A 244 3.95 3.57 8.47
N GLN A 245 5.25 3.83 8.35
CA GLN A 245 6.02 3.60 7.14
C GLN A 245 7.05 2.51 7.41
N VAL A 246 6.78 1.28 6.94
CA VAL A 246 7.52 0.10 7.33
C VAL A 246 8.34 -0.43 6.16
N TRP A 247 9.64 -0.55 6.37
CA TRP A 247 10.61 -1.07 5.42
C TRP A 247 10.69 -2.60 5.48
N PHE A 248 10.51 -3.24 4.32
CA PHE A 248 10.54 -4.69 4.12
C PHE A 248 11.72 -5.11 3.24
N SER A 249 12.05 -6.39 3.36
CA SER A 249 13.07 -7.04 2.56
C SER A 249 12.65 -7.19 1.10
N GLY A 250 13.55 -6.89 0.15
CA GLY A 250 13.34 -7.09 -1.28
C GLY A 250 13.27 -5.80 -2.08
N ALA A 251 13.14 -5.95 -3.41
CA ALA A 251 12.92 -4.87 -4.36
C ALA A 251 11.42 -4.48 -4.44
N HIS A 252 11.08 -3.62 -5.40
CA HIS A 252 9.73 -3.03 -5.51
C HIS A 252 8.59 -4.05 -5.51
N ALA A 253 8.67 -5.09 -6.35
CA ALA A 253 7.64 -6.11 -6.50
C ALA A 253 7.73 -7.22 -5.42
N ASP A 254 8.88 -7.37 -4.75
CA ASP A 254 8.98 -8.19 -3.53
C ASP A 254 8.19 -7.60 -2.35
N VAL A 255 7.77 -6.34 -2.44
CA VAL A 255 6.87 -5.70 -1.46
C VAL A 255 5.45 -5.55 -2.01
N GLY A 256 5.32 -5.21 -3.30
CA GLY A 256 4.01 -5.00 -3.92
C GLY A 256 3.30 -6.24 -4.47
N GLY A 257 4.00 -7.37 -4.62
CA GLY A 257 3.52 -8.53 -5.38
C GLY A 257 3.75 -8.37 -6.88
N GLY A 258 3.26 -9.35 -7.66
CA GLY A 258 3.44 -9.41 -9.12
C GLY A 258 4.61 -10.28 -9.58
N GLU A 259 5.46 -10.76 -8.66
CA GLU A 259 6.61 -11.63 -8.99
C GLU A 259 6.28 -13.13 -8.91
N GLU A 260 7.05 -13.92 -9.66
CA GLU A 260 6.90 -15.37 -9.70
C GLU A 260 7.15 -16.03 -8.34
N ASP A 261 7.98 -15.42 -7.50
CA ASP A 261 8.17 -15.83 -6.12
C ASP A 261 7.48 -14.84 -5.17
N PRO A 262 6.24 -15.11 -4.70
CA PRO A 262 5.51 -14.16 -3.86
C PRO A 262 5.97 -14.19 -2.39
N ARG A 263 6.92 -15.07 -2.01
CA ARG A 263 7.18 -15.33 -0.59
C ARG A 263 7.62 -14.10 0.20
N LEU A 264 8.33 -13.16 -0.44
CA LEU A 264 8.67 -11.87 0.18
C LEU A 264 7.47 -10.92 0.26
N SER A 265 6.67 -10.84 -0.81
CA SER A 265 5.49 -9.97 -0.87
C SER A 265 4.33 -10.48 -0.03
N ASP A 266 4.33 -11.76 0.33
CA ASP A 266 3.42 -12.35 1.32
C ASP A 266 3.62 -11.74 2.72
N ILE A 267 4.85 -11.30 3.05
CA ILE A 267 5.14 -10.67 4.35
C ILE A 267 4.45 -9.31 4.44
N SER A 268 4.66 -8.45 3.43
CA SER A 268 4.03 -7.13 3.39
C SER A 268 2.51 -7.22 3.20
N LEU A 269 2.01 -8.25 2.50
CA LEU A 269 0.57 -8.55 2.40
C LEU A 269 -0.02 -8.90 3.76
N ALA A 270 0.62 -9.82 4.50
CA ALA A 270 0.18 -10.21 5.83
C ALA A 270 0.15 -9.01 6.79
N TRP A 271 1.19 -8.17 6.72
CA TRP A 271 1.27 -6.92 7.48
C TRP A 271 0.10 -5.99 7.16
N MET A 272 -0.13 -5.71 5.87
CA MET A 272 -1.20 -4.82 5.44
C MET A 272 -2.59 -5.35 5.86
N ILE A 273 -2.86 -6.65 5.69
CA ILE A 273 -4.12 -7.26 6.09
C ILE A 273 -4.32 -7.15 7.60
N SER A 274 -3.27 -7.41 8.39
CA SER A 274 -3.35 -7.30 9.84
C SER A 274 -3.74 -5.89 10.28
N HIS A 275 -3.04 -4.89 9.77
CA HIS A 275 -3.30 -3.49 10.07
C HIS A 275 -4.67 -3.02 9.54
N ALA A 276 -5.08 -3.47 8.35
CA ALA A 276 -6.39 -3.19 7.79
C ALA A 276 -7.54 -3.89 8.53
N SER A 277 -7.27 -4.99 9.24
CA SER A 277 -8.28 -5.70 10.05
C SER A 277 -8.38 -5.16 11.49
N LYS A 278 -7.46 -4.27 11.89
CA LYS A 278 -7.43 -3.65 13.22
C LYS A 278 -8.81 -3.07 13.58
N ASP A 279 -9.23 -3.23 14.83
CA ASP A 279 -10.52 -2.76 15.33
C ASP A 279 -11.75 -3.28 14.53
N LYS A 280 -11.60 -4.38 13.78
CA LYS A 280 -12.63 -4.94 12.88
C LYS A 280 -13.11 -3.94 11.82
N GLN A 281 -12.20 -3.06 11.38
CA GLN A 281 -12.51 -2.04 10.38
C GLN A 281 -12.60 -2.58 8.95
N LEU A 282 -11.99 -3.72 8.64
CA LEU A 282 -12.25 -4.49 7.42
C LEU A 282 -12.26 -5.98 7.76
N GLU A 283 -13.07 -6.74 7.03
CA GLU A 283 -13.08 -8.19 7.12
C GLU A 283 -12.64 -8.84 5.81
N PHE A 284 -11.70 -9.78 5.94
CA PHE A 284 -11.10 -10.53 4.84
C PHE A 284 -11.49 -12.01 4.89
N ASP A 285 -11.68 -12.61 3.73
CA ASP A 285 -11.70 -14.04 3.50
C ASP A 285 -10.26 -14.54 3.44
N LEU A 286 -9.76 -15.04 4.57
CA LEU A 286 -8.42 -15.60 4.65
C LEU A 286 -8.31 -16.95 3.92
N GLU A 287 -9.42 -17.65 3.68
CA GLU A 287 -9.37 -18.92 2.93
C GLU A 287 -8.94 -18.71 1.49
N TYR A 288 -9.33 -17.58 0.88
CA TYR A 288 -8.85 -17.18 -0.44
C TYR A 288 -7.31 -17.14 -0.51
N LEU A 289 -6.65 -16.81 0.60
CA LEU A 289 -5.20 -16.69 0.69
C LEU A 289 -4.49 -18.02 0.99
N PHE A 290 -5.21 -19.11 1.27
CA PHE A 290 -4.59 -20.37 1.69
C PHE A 290 -4.72 -21.47 0.63
N HIS A 291 -3.78 -22.41 0.65
CA HIS A 291 -3.99 -23.70 0.01
C HIS A 291 -5.10 -24.47 0.72
N LYS A 292 -5.75 -25.40 0.00
CA LYS A 292 -6.71 -26.35 0.58
C LYS A 292 -6.08 -27.75 0.58
N PRO A 293 -5.89 -28.40 1.76
CA PRO A 293 -6.04 -27.85 3.10
C PRO A 293 -4.95 -26.81 3.43
N ALA A 294 -5.26 -25.90 4.36
CA ALA A 294 -4.28 -24.93 4.82
C ALA A 294 -3.16 -25.62 5.61
N ARG A 295 -1.93 -25.11 5.47
CA ARG A 295 -0.80 -25.61 6.25
C ARG A 295 -1.03 -25.40 7.76
N GLU A 296 -0.58 -26.37 8.56
CA GLU A 296 -0.74 -26.35 10.01
C GLU A 296 0.03 -25.19 10.68
N LEU A 297 -0.57 -24.61 11.72
CA LEU A 297 0.00 -23.46 12.43
C LEU A 297 1.34 -23.77 13.12
N GLN A 298 1.47 -24.98 13.68
CA GLN A 298 2.68 -25.35 14.41
C GLN A 298 3.90 -25.38 13.49
N GLU A 299 3.73 -25.88 12.25
CA GLU A 299 4.77 -25.83 11.22
C GLU A 299 5.06 -24.40 10.75
N ALA A 300 4.02 -23.58 10.56
CA ALA A 300 4.12 -22.19 10.14
C ALA A 300 4.91 -21.32 11.13
N ALA A 301 4.65 -21.49 12.43
CA ALA A 301 5.26 -20.70 13.50
C ALA A 301 6.77 -20.92 13.63
N ILE A 302 7.25 -22.15 13.38
CA ILE A 302 8.67 -22.51 13.50
C ILE A 302 9.51 -22.18 12.27
N MET A 303 8.88 -21.95 11.11
CA MET A 303 9.62 -21.59 9.91
C MET A 303 10.17 -20.16 10.02
N PRO A 304 11.38 -19.89 9.50
CA PRO A 304 11.82 -18.51 9.31
C PRO A 304 10.92 -17.81 8.28
N TRP A 305 10.87 -16.48 8.32
CA TRP A 305 10.33 -15.66 7.25
C TRP A 305 11.04 -15.95 5.93
N ALA A 306 10.32 -15.70 4.83
CA ALA A 306 10.83 -15.89 3.48
C ALA A 306 12.11 -15.08 3.20
N THR A 307 12.36 -14.04 3.98
CA THR A 307 13.61 -13.28 3.99
C THR A 307 14.86 -14.17 4.06
N SER A 308 14.79 -15.33 4.73
CA SER A 308 15.88 -16.31 4.80
C SER A 308 16.27 -16.95 3.45
N LEU A 309 15.42 -16.80 2.44
CA LEU A 309 15.55 -17.42 1.11
C LEU A 309 15.99 -16.43 0.02
N GLY A 310 16.13 -15.14 0.34
CA GLY A 310 16.44 -14.08 -0.62
C GLY A 310 17.77 -14.29 -1.37
N GLN A 311 17.82 -13.80 -2.61
CA GLN A 311 18.94 -13.91 -3.55
C GLN A 311 19.37 -12.51 -4.07
N GLU A 312 20.52 -12.46 -4.74
CA GLU A 312 21.03 -11.25 -5.42
C GLU A 312 20.21 -10.89 -6.67
N GLU A 313 20.32 -9.62 -7.07
CA GLU A 313 19.50 -8.98 -8.12
C GLU A 313 19.55 -9.69 -9.47
N VAL A 314 18.39 -10.13 -9.95
CA VAL A 314 18.19 -10.47 -11.36
C VAL A 314 17.30 -9.39 -11.96
N TYR A 315 17.90 -8.49 -12.75
CA TYR A 315 17.10 -7.51 -13.48
C TYR A 315 16.53 -8.15 -14.75
N SER A 316 15.25 -7.87 -15.04
CA SER A 316 14.72 -8.11 -16.38
C SER A 316 15.35 -7.14 -17.39
N PHE A 317 15.27 -7.43 -18.68
CA PHE A 317 15.81 -6.54 -19.73
C PHE A 317 15.23 -5.11 -19.64
N ALA A 318 13.93 -4.97 -19.36
CA ALA A 318 13.29 -3.68 -19.16
C ALA A 318 13.88 -2.93 -17.95
N GLN A 319 14.10 -3.63 -16.84
CA GLN A 319 14.70 -3.04 -15.65
C GLN A 319 16.17 -2.65 -15.89
N TYR A 320 16.91 -3.41 -16.70
CA TYR A 320 18.25 -3.02 -17.16
C TYR A 320 18.23 -1.70 -17.95
N MET A 321 17.26 -1.53 -18.85
CA MET A 321 17.10 -0.29 -19.60
C MET A 321 16.76 0.90 -18.69
N GLU A 322 15.89 0.72 -17.69
CA GLU A 322 15.58 1.75 -16.69
C GLU A 322 16.82 2.15 -15.87
N VAL A 323 17.59 1.17 -15.43
CA VAL A 323 18.87 1.39 -14.72
C VAL A 323 19.85 2.16 -15.61
N PHE A 324 19.96 1.79 -16.88
CA PHE A 324 20.86 2.47 -17.82
C PHE A 324 20.44 3.93 -18.06
N LEU A 325 19.14 4.18 -18.21
CA LEU A 325 18.60 5.51 -18.50
C LEU A 325 18.60 6.45 -17.28
N PHE A 326 18.27 5.94 -16.10
CA PHE A 326 18.03 6.77 -14.90
C PHE A 326 19.07 6.60 -13.81
N GLY A 327 19.91 5.57 -13.90
CA GLY A 327 20.93 5.24 -12.92
C GLY A 327 20.42 4.42 -11.74
N LYS A 328 21.35 4.08 -10.83
CA LYS A 328 21.08 3.37 -9.58
C LYS A 328 21.19 4.30 -8.37
N CYS A 329 20.38 4.08 -7.35
CA CYS A 329 20.53 4.65 -6.01
C CYS A 329 20.08 3.64 -4.96
N ASN A 330 20.80 3.51 -3.84
CA ASN A 330 20.30 2.72 -2.72
C ASN A 330 19.19 3.49 -1.99
N ARG A 331 18.33 2.76 -1.27
CA ARG A 331 17.39 3.37 -0.35
C ARG A 331 18.11 4.03 0.83
N THR A 332 17.53 5.11 1.33
CA THR A 332 18.09 5.91 2.43
C THR A 332 17.00 6.23 3.47
N PRO A 333 16.52 5.22 4.23
CA PRO A 333 15.56 5.43 5.32
C PRO A 333 15.99 6.58 6.23
N LEU A 334 15.04 7.37 6.72
CA LEU A 334 15.25 8.58 7.53
C LEU A 334 15.89 9.79 6.82
N GLU A 335 16.34 9.67 5.56
CA GLU A 335 16.97 10.76 4.81
C GLU A 335 16.07 11.33 3.69
N TYR A 336 14.90 10.75 3.46
CA TYR A 336 13.95 11.27 2.49
C TYR A 336 13.34 12.57 3.03
N VAL A 337 13.49 13.66 2.28
CA VAL A 337 12.94 14.96 2.60
C VAL A 337 11.88 15.34 1.57
N ASP A 338 10.81 15.99 2.01
CA ASP A 338 9.91 16.71 1.11
C ASP A 338 10.64 17.98 0.65
N GLY A 339 10.61 18.29 -0.66
CA GLY A 339 11.33 19.41 -1.27
C GLY A 339 10.89 20.82 -0.81
N ASN A 340 10.15 20.91 0.29
CA ASN A 340 9.58 22.12 0.88
C ASN A 340 10.26 22.55 2.20
N ASP A 341 11.49 22.09 2.48
CA ASP A 341 12.33 22.43 3.66
C ASP A 341 11.68 22.22 5.05
N ARG A 342 10.48 21.64 5.11
CA ARG A 342 9.78 21.28 6.34
C ARG A 342 9.98 19.79 6.59
N VAL A 343 10.99 19.47 7.40
CA VAL A 343 11.27 18.09 7.85
C VAL A 343 10.11 17.63 8.75
N GLY A 344 9.06 17.07 8.13
CA GLY A 344 7.95 16.44 8.84
C GLY A 344 8.33 15.03 9.30
N TYR A 345 7.75 14.61 10.42
CA TYR A 345 7.90 13.27 10.99
C TYR A 345 7.36 12.21 10.04
N THR A 346 8.21 11.24 9.67
CA THR A 346 7.87 10.14 8.76
C THR A 346 7.37 8.88 9.48
N ASN A 347 7.69 8.71 10.76
CA ASN A 347 7.41 7.48 11.53
C ASN A 347 7.85 6.19 10.81
N GLU A 348 9.11 6.13 10.41
CA GLU A 348 9.67 4.97 9.72
C GLU A 348 10.09 3.85 10.69
N TRP A 349 9.87 2.60 10.28
CA TRP A 349 10.23 1.38 11.02
C TRP A 349 10.81 0.32 10.08
N ILE A 350 11.58 -0.62 10.60
CA ILE A 350 11.98 -1.82 9.85
C ILE A 350 11.22 -3.03 10.41
N HIS A 351 10.62 -3.82 9.53
CA HIS A 351 9.89 -5.02 9.95
C HIS A 351 10.82 -6.10 10.53
N GLU A 352 10.38 -6.80 11.58
CA GLU A 352 11.22 -7.82 12.25
C GLU A 352 11.64 -8.97 11.33
N SER A 353 10.93 -9.22 10.22
CA SER A 353 11.30 -10.26 9.25
C SER A 353 12.67 -10.04 8.61
N VAL A 354 13.24 -8.83 8.71
CA VAL A 354 14.60 -8.50 8.28
C VAL A 354 15.66 -9.24 9.10
N LYS A 355 15.35 -9.71 10.32
CA LYS A 355 16.28 -10.50 11.16
C LYS A 355 16.67 -11.84 10.56
N ASP A 356 15.82 -12.39 9.71
CA ASP A 356 16.10 -13.65 9.04
C ASP A 356 17.06 -13.46 7.85
N ARG A 357 17.46 -12.21 7.52
CA ARG A 357 18.58 -11.93 6.62
C ARG A 357 19.88 -12.35 7.29
N ARG A 358 20.62 -13.24 6.63
CA ARG A 358 22.02 -13.48 6.97
C ARG A 358 22.88 -12.38 6.35
N PHE A 359 23.05 -11.25 7.04
CA PHE A 359 23.85 -10.12 6.52
C PHE A 359 25.33 -10.47 6.32
N ASN A 360 25.90 -11.29 7.21
CA ASN A 360 27.30 -11.69 7.19
C ASN A 360 27.47 -13.19 7.47
N LYS A 361 28.53 -13.77 6.93
CA LYS A 361 28.95 -15.18 7.11
C LYS A 361 29.33 -15.54 8.57
N PHE A 362 29.60 -14.52 9.39
CA PHE A 362 30.17 -14.63 10.74
C PHE A 362 29.20 -14.33 11.89
N LEU A 363 27.98 -13.84 11.59
CA LEU A 363 26.94 -13.67 12.61
C LEU A 363 26.36 -15.06 12.92
N GLU A 364 26.28 -15.36 14.21
CA GLU A 364 26.19 -16.69 14.80
C GLU A 364 25.14 -17.62 14.19
N LYS A 365 25.46 -18.92 14.20
CA LYS A 365 24.50 -20.00 13.99
C LYS A 365 23.50 -20.00 15.15
N GLU A 366 22.46 -19.16 15.11
CA GLU A 366 21.30 -19.39 15.95
C GLU A 366 20.67 -20.73 15.53
N THR A 367 20.74 -21.69 16.43
CA THR A 367 20.33 -23.07 16.20
C THR A 367 18.91 -23.22 16.69
N THR A 368 17.92 -22.98 15.83
CA THR A 368 16.53 -23.28 16.14
C THR A 368 16.24 -24.72 15.72
N MET A 369 16.08 -25.62 16.69
CA MET A 369 15.52 -26.98 16.53
C MET A 369 16.13 -27.88 15.43
N GLY A 370 17.46 -28.03 15.40
CA GLY A 370 18.10 -29.20 14.77
C GLY A 370 18.00 -29.34 13.25
N GLN A 371 17.38 -28.40 12.54
CA GLN A 371 17.37 -28.36 11.07
C GLN A 371 18.34 -27.29 10.56
N THR A 372 19.47 -27.72 10.01
CA THR A 372 20.40 -26.84 9.30
C THR A 372 19.86 -26.52 7.90
N THR A 373 18.92 -25.59 7.77
CA THR A 373 18.75 -24.90 6.49
C THR A 373 19.97 -24.00 6.29
N ALA A 374 20.80 -24.33 5.31
CA ALA A 374 21.92 -23.50 4.85
C ALA A 374 21.36 -22.23 4.19
N GLY A 375 20.78 -21.32 4.99
CA GLY A 375 20.29 -20.03 4.53
C GLY A 375 21.42 -19.26 3.83
N LYS A 376 21.12 -18.73 2.66
CA LYS A 376 22.09 -17.97 1.86
C LYS A 376 22.37 -16.62 2.52
N ILE A 377 23.58 -16.11 2.33
CA ILE A 377 23.95 -14.76 2.82
C ILE A 377 23.26 -13.76 1.91
N TRP A 378 22.52 -12.83 2.51
CA TRP A 378 21.85 -11.74 1.81
C TRP A 378 22.32 -10.40 2.40
N PRO A 379 23.36 -9.78 1.81
CA PRO A 379 23.89 -8.53 2.31
C PRO A 379 22.95 -7.37 1.99
N SER A 380 22.80 -6.42 2.92
CA SER A 380 22.07 -5.17 2.68
C SER A 380 23.02 -3.99 2.49
N LYS A 381 22.65 -3.11 1.56
CA LYS A 381 23.29 -1.81 1.33
C LYS A 381 22.71 -0.72 2.24
N VAL A 382 21.66 -1.03 3.00
CA VAL A 382 20.93 -0.09 3.85
C VAL A 382 21.12 -0.44 5.32
N VAL A 383 20.90 -1.70 5.67
CA VAL A 383 20.96 -2.21 7.04
C VAL A 383 22.30 -2.89 7.31
N VAL A 384 22.88 -2.64 8.48
CA VAL A 384 24.13 -3.26 8.94
C VAL A 384 23.83 -4.47 9.82
N ARG A 385 23.11 -4.27 10.92
CA ARG A 385 22.76 -5.30 11.91
C ARG A 385 21.65 -4.82 12.83
N ARG A 386 21.01 -5.77 13.52
CA ARG A 386 20.10 -5.48 14.63
C ARG A 386 20.91 -5.01 15.85
N VAL A 387 20.37 -4.06 16.59
CA VAL A 387 20.95 -3.51 17.83
C VAL A 387 19.83 -3.32 18.86
N GLU A 388 20.22 -3.24 20.13
CA GLU A 388 19.29 -2.94 21.23
C GLU A 388 19.42 -1.46 21.62
N GLY A 389 18.29 -0.78 21.72
CA GLY A 389 18.19 0.59 22.18
C GLY A 389 18.48 0.69 23.68
N LYS A 390 18.78 1.90 24.16
CA LYS A 390 19.02 2.15 25.60
C LYS A 390 17.81 1.83 26.49
N ASP A 391 16.62 1.83 25.91
CA ASP A 391 15.33 1.53 26.52
C ASP A 391 14.92 0.05 26.36
N GLY A 392 15.79 -0.81 25.83
CA GLY A 392 15.50 -2.21 25.51
C GLY A 392 14.69 -2.40 24.22
N SER A 393 14.36 -1.32 23.51
CA SER A 393 13.68 -1.43 22.22
C SER A 393 14.58 -2.07 21.17
N LYS A 394 14.01 -2.93 20.32
CA LYS A 394 14.75 -3.55 19.22
C LYS A 394 14.87 -2.53 18.07
N GLN A 395 16.08 -2.37 17.55
CA GLN A 395 16.41 -1.37 16.54
C GLN A 395 17.36 -1.96 15.48
N TRP A 396 17.56 -1.20 14.41
CA TRP A 396 18.43 -1.54 13.30
C TRP A 396 19.45 -0.44 13.08
N LEU A 397 20.73 -0.81 13.03
CA LEU A 397 21.81 0.09 12.64
C LEU A 397 21.85 0.20 11.12
N LEU A 398 21.73 1.42 10.61
CA LEU A 398 21.80 1.75 9.19
C LEU A 398 23.25 2.04 8.77
N ARG A 399 23.55 1.92 7.47
CA ARG A 399 24.89 2.17 6.92
C ARG A 399 25.38 3.61 7.06
N ASN A 400 24.46 4.56 7.19
CA ASN A 400 24.75 5.96 7.47
C ASN A 400 25.03 6.25 8.96
N GLY A 401 25.00 5.22 9.82
CA GLY A 401 25.25 5.33 11.26
C GLY A 401 24.01 5.67 12.11
N GLN A 402 22.86 5.95 11.49
CA GLN A 402 21.61 6.16 12.23
C GLN A 402 21.00 4.83 12.70
N THR A 403 20.06 4.92 13.64
CA THR A 403 19.26 3.78 14.10
C THR A 403 17.79 4.00 13.80
N ILE A 404 17.11 2.94 13.42
CA ILE A 404 15.66 2.93 13.14
C ILE A 404 15.00 1.82 13.95
N LYS A 405 13.81 2.08 14.48
CA LYS A 405 13.12 1.13 15.34
C LYS A 405 12.59 -0.07 14.55
N GLU A 406 12.50 -1.21 15.21
CA GLU A 406 11.86 -2.40 14.69
C GLU A 406 10.37 -2.42 15.00
N VAL A 407 9.55 -2.84 14.04
CA VAL A 407 8.15 -3.21 14.28
C VAL A 407 8.02 -4.73 14.36
N GLU A 408 7.40 -5.21 15.43
CA GLU A 408 7.15 -6.63 15.68
C GLU A 408 5.94 -7.11 14.86
N ALA A 409 5.96 -8.37 14.41
CA ALA A 409 4.83 -8.94 13.71
C ALA A 409 3.67 -9.15 14.68
N THR A 410 2.49 -8.77 14.24
CA THR A 410 1.23 -9.00 14.96
C THR A 410 0.85 -10.49 14.97
N GLY A 411 -0.09 -10.85 15.85
CA GLY A 411 -0.64 -12.23 15.88
C GLY A 411 -1.24 -12.68 14.54
N THR A 412 -1.88 -11.76 13.80
CA THR A 412 -2.42 -12.04 12.46
C THR A 412 -1.31 -12.31 11.45
N GLU A 413 -0.22 -11.55 11.48
CA GLU A 413 0.93 -11.79 10.59
C GLU A 413 1.56 -13.14 10.86
N LEU A 414 1.75 -13.49 12.14
CA LEU A 414 2.26 -14.81 12.54
C LEU A 414 1.30 -15.94 12.13
N PHE A 415 -0.01 -15.70 12.16
CA PHE A 415 -1.01 -16.64 11.66
C PHE A 415 -0.94 -16.82 10.13
N LEU A 416 -0.61 -15.78 9.37
CA LEU A 416 -0.50 -15.84 7.91
C LEU A 416 0.85 -16.37 7.42
N LYS A 417 1.89 -16.27 8.25
CA LYS A 417 3.27 -16.67 7.94
C LYS A 417 3.33 -18.08 7.36
N GLY A 418 3.87 -18.22 6.15
CA GLY A 418 4.08 -19.52 5.49
C GLY A 418 2.80 -20.28 5.12
N ARG A 419 1.63 -19.65 5.26
CA ARG A 419 0.31 -20.22 4.93
C ARG A 419 -0.32 -19.56 3.71
N ILE A 420 0.17 -18.37 3.34
CA ILE A 420 -0.25 -17.68 2.13
C ILE A 420 0.17 -18.48 0.89
N ARG A 421 -0.77 -18.73 -0.01
CA ARG A 421 -0.54 -19.40 -1.29
C ARG A 421 -0.09 -18.43 -2.38
N LYS A 422 0.59 -18.97 -3.38
CA LYS A 422 0.77 -18.32 -4.67
C LYS A 422 -0.54 -18.33 -5.44
N VAL A 423 -0.96 -17.17 -5.98
CA VAL A 423 -2.18 -17.05 -6.79
C VAL A 423 -1.80 -16.59 -8.20
N ARG A 424 -2.36 -17.25 -9.21
CA ARG A 424 -2.28 -16.88 -10.63
C ARG A 424 -3.67 -16.65 -11.19
N ALA A 425 -3.81 -15.81 -12.21
CA ALA A 425 -5.12 -15.37 -12.73
C ALA A 425 -6.02 -16.50 -13.28
N ILE A 426 -5.43 -17.54 -13.89
CA ILE A 426 -6.17 -18.60 -14.63
C ILE A 426 -5.80 -20.02 -14.14
N GLN A 427 -4.96 -20.16 -13.11
CA GLN A 427 -4.62 -21.48 -12.58
C GLN A 427 -5.78 -22.01 -11.71
N ILE A 428 -6.36 -23.13 -12.13
CA ILE A 428 -7.34 -23.88 -11.34
C ILE A 428 -6.60 -24.50 -10.15
N ASP A 429 -7.06 -24.22 -8.92
CA ASP A 429 -6.54 -24.88 -7.73
C ASP A 429 -6.75 -26.40 -7.88
N PRO A 430 -5.73 -27.24 -7.69
CA PRO A 430 -5.91 -28.69 -7.73
C PRO A 430 -6.94 -29.09 -6.67
N ALA A 431 -7.91 -29.89 -7.09
CA ALA A 431 -9.07 -30.31 -6.30
C ALA A 431 -8.69 -31.09 -5.03
#